data_AF-A0A3C1DD12-F1
#
_entry.id   AF-A0A3C1DD12-F1
#
_cell.length_a   1.000
_cell.length_b   1.000
_cell.length_c   1.000
_cell.angle_alpha   90.00
_cell.angle_beta   90.00
_cell.angle_gamma   90.00
#
_symmetry.space_group_name_H-M   'P 1'
#
loop_
_entity.id
_entity.type
_entity.pdbx_description
1 polymer ?
#
loop_
_entity_poly.entity_id
_entity_poly.type
_entity_poly.pdbx_seq_one_letter_code
_entity_poly.pdbx_strand_id
1 'polypeptide(L)'
;KGYACEGWQKDNGSWYYLEPAPHCWMRTGWLRDGGAWYFLDWESGRMAASTCLKLDGRWYAFGGDGKLLTPPKTDEKGALVL
;
A
#
# COMPACT_ATOMS: atom_id res chain seq x y z
N LYS A 1 -11.50 24.39 -13.73
CA LYS A 1 -10.90 24.01 -12.43
C LYS A 1 -10.94 22.49 -12.36
N GLY A 2 -9.79 21.83 -12.42
CA GLY A 2 -9.69 20.37 -12.48
C GLY A 2 -9.89 19.77 -11.10
N TYR A 3 -10.64 18.67 -11.02
CA TYR A 3 -10.80 17.89 -9.80
C TYR A 3 -9.47 17.18 -9.53
N ALA A 4 -8.75 17.59 -8.48
CA ALA A 4 -7.59 16.85 -7.99
C ALA A 4 -8.10 15.61 -7.22
N CYS A 5 -8.70 14.66 -7.96
CA CYS A 5 -9.19 13.40 -7.43
C CYS A 5 -8.33 12.22 -7.92
N GLU A 6 -7.03 12.46 -8.10
CA GLU A 6 -6.05 11.46 -8.55
C GLU A 6 -4.86 11.36 -7.59
N GLY A 7 -4.16 10.24 -7.64
CA GLY A 7 -2.97 9.97 -6.84
C GLY A 7 -3.28 9.64 -5.38
N TRP A 8 -2.26 9.78 -4.53
CA TRP A 8 -2.35 9.48 -3.10
C TRP A 8 -3.27 10.46 -2.37
N GLN A 9 -4.26 9.92 -1.67
CA GLN A 9 -5.21 10.65 -0.86
C GLN A 9 -5.18 10.15 0.58
N LYS A 10 -5.17 11.06 1.54
CA LYS A 10 -5.24 10.70 2.96
C LYS A 10 -6.62 11.07 3.51
N ASP A 11 -7.36 10.07 3.96
CA ASP A 11 -8.68 10.24 4.58
C ASP A 11 -8.72 9.50 5.92
N ASN A 12 -9.22 10.20 6.95
CA ASN A 12 -9.33 9.70 8.33
C ASN A 12 -8.09 8.91 8.83
N GLY A 13 -6.89 9.41 8.54
CA GLY A 13 -5.62 8.81 8.95
C GLY A 13 -5.14 7.63 8.09
N SER A 14 -5.93 7.16 7.13
CA SER A 14 -5.57 6.10 6.18
C SER A 14 -5.21 6.69 4.82
N TRP A 15 -4.33 6.01 4.09
CA TRP A 15 -3.97 6.38 2.72
C TRP A 15 -4.73 5.54 1.71
N TYR A 16 -5.08 6.16 0.59
CA TYR A 16 -5.78 5.59 -0.55
C TYR A 16 -5.12 6.09 -1.82
N TYR A 17 -5.37 5.42 -2.94
CA TYR A 17 -4.91 5.88 -4.24
C TYR A 17 -6.10 5.99 -5.18
N LEU A 18 -6.23 7.12 -5.87
CA LEU A 18 -7.25 7.34 -6.89
C LEU A 18 -6.61 7.31 -8.28
N GLU A 19 -7.25 6.62 -9.22
CA GLU A 19 -6.84 6.63 -10.63
C GLU A 19 -6.91 8.05 -11.21
N PRO A 20 -6.11 8.36 -12.23
CA PRO A 20 -6.17 9.64 -12.93
C PRO A 20 -7.57 10.00 -13.44
N ALA A 21 -7.77 11.31 -13.64
CA ALA A 21 -8.94 11.80 -14.34
C ALA A 21 -9.09 11.12 -15.72
N PRO A 22 -10.33 10.91 -16.21
CA PRO A 22 -11.59 11.47 -15.71
C PRO A 22 -12.31 10.60 -14.66
N HIS A 23 -11.83 9.40 -14.36
CA HIS A 23 -12.61 8.42 -13.60
C HIS A 23 -12.45 8.58 -12.08
N CYS A 24 -11.27 8.95 -11.58
CA CYS A 24 -11.01 9.19 -10.16
C CYS A 24 -11.47 8.03 -9.24
N TRP A 25 -11.38 6.79 -9.75
CA TRP A 25 -11.80 5.60 -9.01
C TRP A 25 -10.74 5.22 -7.98
N MET A 26 -11.20 4.76 -6.81
CA MET A 26 -10.32 4.22 -5.79
C MET A 26 -9.69 2.91 -6.28
N ARG A 27 -8.36 2.83 -6.19
CA ARG A 27 -7.60 1.61 -6.43
C ARG A 27 -7.62 0.70 -5.24
N THR A 28 -7.62 -0.59 -5.53
CA THR A 28 -7.37 -1.68 -4.59
C THR A 28 -6.28 -2.59 -5.14
N GLY A 29 -5.69 -3.41 -4.29
CA GLY A 29 -4.63 -4.34 -4.64
C GLY A 29 -3.24 -3.73 -4.75
N TRP A 30 -2.39 -4.42 -5.50
CA TRP A 30 -1.01 -4.01 -5.73
C TRP A 30 -0.91 -2.74 -6.58
N LEU A 31 -0.07 -1.82 -6.11
CA LEU A 31 0.27 -0.58 -6.80
C LEU A 31 1.78 -0.43 -6.85
N ARG A 32 2.31 -0.08 -8.03
CA ARG A 32 3.71 0.31 -8.19
C ARG A 32 3.76 1.80 -8.49
N ASP A 33 4.39 2.56 -7.61
CA ASP A 33 4.53 4.01 -7.72
C ASP A 33 5.94 4.42 -7.28
N GLY A 34 6.56 5.35 -8.02
CA GLY A 34 7.92 5.84 -7.70
C GLY A 34 9.00 4.76 -7.56
N GLY A 35 8.83 3.59 -8.19
CA GLY A 35 9.76 2.46 -8.08
C GLY A 35 9.56 1.56 -6.85
N ALA A 36 8.64 1.91 -5.95
CA ALA A 36 8.26 1.09 -4.80
C ALA A 36 6.93 0.36 -5.04
N TRP A 37 6.72 -0.72 -4.28
CA TRP A 37 5.45 -1.45 -4.27
C TRP A 37 4.65 -1.09 -3.03
N TYR A 38 3.34 -0.98 -3.20
CA TYR A 38 2.35 -0.71 -2.18
C TYR A 38 1.21 -1.71 -2.31
N PHE A 39 0.49 -1.92 -1.21
CA PHE A 39 -0.72 -2.73 -1.23
C PHE A 39 -1.88 -1.92 -0.66
N LEU A 40 -2.92 -1.77 -1.46
CA LEU A 40 -4.20 -1.18 -1.09
C LEU A 40 -5.15 -2.33 -0.79
N ASP A 41 -5.79 -2.32 0.37
CA ASP A 41 -6.69 -3.39 0.79
C ASP A 41 -7.80 -3.65 -0.26
N TRP A 42 -8.12 -4.92 -0.48
CA TRP A 42 -9.04 -5.33 -1.56
C TRP A 42 -10.47 -4.83 -1.35
N GLU A 43 -10.90 -4.70 -0.10
CA GLU A 43 -12.27 -4.31 0.26
C GLU A 43 -12.37 -2.80 0.53
N SER A 44 -11.45 -2.28 1.33
CA SER A 44 -11.50 -0.90 1.82
C SER A 44 -10.66 0.09 1.02
N GLY A 45 -9.70 -0.38 0.20
CA GLY A 45 -8.73 0.47 -0.50
C GLY A 45 -7.69 1.14 0.39
N ARG A 46 -7.67 0.81 1.70
CA ARG A 46 -6.71 1.37 2.65
C ARG A 46 -5.32 0.81 2.38
N MET A 47 -4.33 1.67 2.30
CA MET A 47 -2.93 1.30 2.17
C MET A 47 -2.45 0.54 3.42
N ALA A 48 -1.80 -0.60 3.19
CA ALA A 48 -1.06 -1.30 4.21
C ALA A 48 0.19 -0.49 4.61
N ALA A 49 0.34 -0.18 5.89
CA ALA A 49 1.49 0.54 6.44
C ALA A 49 1.81 0.04 7.85
N SER A 50 3.10 -0.04 8.19
CA SER A 50 3.59 -0.57 9.48
C SER A 50 2.99 -1.94 9.83
N THR A 51 2.88 -2.83 8.85
CA THR A 51 2.16 -4.11 9.03
C THR A 51 2.71 -5.23 8.15
N CYS A 52 2.44 -6.48 8.54
CA CYS A 52 2.73 -7.69 7.80
C CYS A 52 1.40 -8.31 7.33
N LEU A 53 1.26 -8.54 6.03
CA LEU A 53 0.08 -9.18 5.44
C LEU A 53 0.44 -10.52 4.83
N LYS A 54 -0.43 -11.51 5.01
CA LYS A 54 -0.36 -12.79 4.29
C LYS A 54 -1.28 -12.72 3.08
N LEU A 55 -0.70 -12.64 1.89
CA LEU A 55 -1.40 -12.55 0.61
C LEU A 55 -1.01 -13.78 -0.22
N ASP A 56 -2.00 -14.53 -0.70
CA ASP A 56 -1.79 -15.75 -1.50
C ASP A 56 -0.78 -16.75 -0.88
N GLY A 57 -0.84 -16.91 0.44
CA GLY A 57 0.03 -17.82 1.18
C GLY A 57 1.43 -17.28 1.48
N ARG A 58 1.80 -16.11 0.95
CA ARG A 58 3.11 -15.47 1.17
C ARG A 58 2.97 -14.24 2.08
N TRP A 59 3.98 -14.01 2.91
CA TRP A 59 4.04 -12.84 3.78
C TRP A 59 4.74 -11.66 3.11
N TYR A 60 4.22 -10.48 3.35
CA TYR A 60 4.72 -9.19 2.85
C TYR A 60 4.76 -8.19 4.00
N ALA A 61 5.89 -7.52 4.18
CA ALA A 61 6.09 -6.52 5.21
C ALA A 61 6.10 -5.11 4.59
N PHE A 62 5.31 -4.20 5.17
CA PHE A 62 5.17 -2.82 4.70
C PHE A 62 5.69 -1.86 5.76
N GLY A 63 6.56 -0.93 5.35
CA GLY A 63 7.09 0.12 6.21
C GLY A 63 6.02 1.14 6.62
N GLY A 64 6.40 2.10 7.47
CA GLY A 64 5.50 3.16 7.90
C GLY A 64 5.03 4.10 6.79
N ASP A 65 5.77 4.17 5.68
CA ASP A 65 5.40 4.88 4.47
C ASP A 65 4.60 4.01 3.48
N GLY A 66 4.25 2.78 3.87
CA GLY A 66 3.49 1.83 3.06
C GLY A 66 4.29 1.10 1.98
N LYS A 67 5.59 1.37 1.86
CA LYS A 67 6.43 0.67 0.88
C LYS A 67 6.68 -0.76 1.31
N LEU A 68 6.60 -1.67 0.35
CA LEU A 68 7.02 -3.05 0.50
C LEU A 68 8.52 -3.11 0.80
N LEU A 69 8.87 -3.78 1.89
CA LEU A 69 10.25 -4.02 2.28
C LEU A 69 10.77 -5.25 1.50
N THR A 70 11.85 -5.09 0.74
CA THR A 70 12.50 -6.20 0.01
C THR A 70 13.99 -6.33 0.39
N PRO A 71 14.45 -7.53 0.82
CA PRO A 71 13.62 -8.63 1.33
C PRO A 71 12.78 -8.19 2.55
N PRO A 72 11.73 -8.94 2.93
CA PRO A 72 11.01 -8.66 4.17
C PRO A 72 12.01 -8.54 5.32
N LYS A 73 11.87 -7.55 6.20
CA LYS A 73 12.74 -7.46 7.37
C LYS A 73 12.57 -8.74 8.20
N THR A 74 13.69 -9.36 8.54
CA THR A 74 13.75 -10.53 9.41
C THR A 74 14.64 -10.25 10.61
N ASP A 75 14.34 -10.87 11.75
CA ASP A 75 15.20 -10.84 12.92
C ASP A 75 16.45 -11.71 12.70
N GLU A 76 17.33 -11.75 13.69
CA GLU A 76 18.54 -12.60 13.70
C GLU A 76 18.25 -14.11 13.56
N LYS A 77 16.98 -14.52 13.72
CA LYS A 77 16.49 -15.91 13.61
C LYS A 77 15.73 -16.17 12.32
N GLY A 78 15.63 -15.18 11.43
CA GLY A 78 14.92 -15.29 10.15
C GLY A 78 13.40 -15.13 10.25
N ALA A 79 12.85 -14.76 11.42
CA ALA A 79 11.43 -14.47 11.58
C ALA A 79 11.10 -13.05 11.12
N LEU A 80 9.94 -12.88 10.48
CA LEU A 80 9.50 -11.59 9.96
C LEU A 80 9.31 -10.57 11.09
N VAL A 81 9.86 -9.37 10.92
CA VAL A 81 9.78 -8.24 11.86
C VAL A 81 9.40 -6.96 11.14
N LEU A 82 8.79 -6.01 11.85
CA LEU A 82 8.29 -4.73 11.33
C LEU A 82 9.19 -3.56 11.75
#